data_AF-A0A357C2C9-F1
#
_entry.id   AF-A0A357C2C9-F1
#
_cell.length_a   1.000
_cell.length_b   1.000
_cell.length_c   1.000
_cell.angle_alpha   90.00
_cell.angle_beta   90.00
_cell.angle_gamma   90.00
#
_symmetry.space_group_name_H-M   'P 1'
#
loop_
_entity.id
_entity.type
_entity.pdbx_description
1 polymer ?
#
loop_
_entity_poly.entity_id
_entity_poly.type
_entity_poly.pdbx_seq_one_letter_code
_entity_poly.pdbx_strand_id
1 'polypeptide(L)' 'MNFERLKLSDPDIYRAIQGEIEREREKIVLIASENYASPAVLEAQGSVFTNKYAEGY' A
#
# COMPACT_ATOMS: atom_id res chain seq x y z
N MET A 1 1.01 -1.16 8.55
CA MET A 1 -0.38 -0.79 8.18
C MET A 1 -1.34 -1.76 8.81
N ASN A 2 -2.54 -1.29 9.17
CA ASN A 2 -3.61 -2.13 9.69
C ASN A 2 -4.63 -2.41 8.56
N PHE A 3 -4.78 -3.69 8.19
CA PHE A 3 -5.67 -4.15 7.12
C PHE A 3 -6.90 -4.91 7.64
N GLU A 4 -7.25 -4.83 8.92
CA GLU A 4 -8.36 -5.60 9.50
C GLU A 4 -9.71 -5.31 8.83
N ARG A 5 -9.95 -4.04 8.47
CA ARG A 5 -11.17 -3.67 7.74
C ARG A 5 -11.21 -4.27 6.34
N LEU A 6 -10.08 -4.24 5.63
CA LEU A 6 -9.96 -4.80 4.29
C LEU A 6 -10.12 -6.32 4.31
N LYS A 7 -9.54 -7.00 5.31
CA LYS A 7 -9.67 -8.43 5.51
C LYS A 7 -11.13 -8.88 5.65
N LEU A 8 -11.98 -8.07 6.30
CA LEU A 8 -13.40 -8.37 6.45
C LEU A 8 -14.21 -8.01 5.19
N SER A 9 -13.92 -6.88 4.55
CA SER A 9 -14.67 -6.42 3.38
C SER A 9 -14.31 -7.16 2.10
N ASP A 10 -13.03 -7.49 1.92
CA ASP A 10 -12.47 -8.15 0.75
C ASP A 10 -11.28 -9.07 1.14
N PRO A 11 -11.57 -10.31 1.57
CA PRO A 11 -10.54 -11.28 1.96
C PRO A 11 -9.60 -11.69 0.82
N ASP A 12 -10.04 -11.59 -0.43
CA ASP A 12 -9.24 -12.02 -1.58
C ASP A 12 -8.13 -11.01 -1.86
N ILE A 13 -8.48 -9.72 -1.90
CA ILE A 13 -7.49 -8.63 -2.03
C ILE A 13 -6.57 -8.58 -0.81
N TYR A 14 -7.09 -8.77 0.40
CA TYR A 14 -6.25 -8.86 1.60
C TYR A 14 -5.18 -9.96 1.45
N ARG A 15 -5.57 -11.17 1.03
CA ARG A 15 -4.64 -12.29 0.81
C ARG A 15 -3.60 -11.98 -0.27
N ALA A 16 -4.00 -11.35 -1.37
CA ALA A 16 -3.09 -10.94 -2.43
C ALA A 16 -2.03 -9.95 -1.92
N ILE A 17 -2.43 -8.95 -1.12
CA ILE A 17 -1.50 -7.98 -0.51
C ILE A 17 -0.53 -8.68 0.45
N GLN A 18 -1.01 -9.60 1.29
CA GLN A 18 -0.11 -10.35 2.19
C GLN A 18 0.93 -11.16 1.42
N GLY A 19 0.52 -11.84 0.35
CA GLY A 19 1.45 -12.59 -0.51
C GLY A 19 2.49 -11.70 -1.19
N GLU A 20 2.10 -10.50 -1.61
CA GLU A 20 3.05 -9.54 -2.21
C GLU A 20 4.06 -9.02 -1.17
N ILE A 21 3.63 -8.72 0.05
CA ILE A 21 4.53 -8.32 1.15
C ILE A 21 5.56 -9.42 1.43
N GLU A 22 5.14 -10.69 1.42
CA GLU A 22 6.05 -11.83 1.57
C GLU A 22 7.02 -11.92 0.39
N ARG A 23 6.53 -11.80 -0.85
CA ARG A 23 7.36 -11.79 -2.07
C ARG A 23 8.43 -10.70 -2.04
N GLU A 24 8.10 -9.49 -1.61
CA GLU A 24 9.05 -8.37 -1.50
C GLU A 24 10.13 -8.64 -0.43
N ARG A 25 9.78 -9.29 0.68
CA ARG A 25 10.71 -9.61 1.77
C ARG A 25 11.68 -10.74 1.43
N GLU A 26 11.22 -11.71 0.64
CA GLU A 26 12.01 -12.90 0.32
C GLU A 26 12.88 -12.74 -0.93
N LYS A 27 12.68 -11.69 -1.73
CA LYS A 27 13.40 -11.47 -2.98
C LYS A 27 14.38 -10.30 -2.89
N ILE A 28 15.53 -10.47 -3.53
CA ILE A 28 16.44 -9.36 -3.80
C ILE A 28 15.89 -8.59 -5.01
N VAL A 29 15.65 -7.30 -4.83
CA VAL A 29 15.22 -6.41 -5.92
C VAL A 29 16.44 -5.86 -6.64
N LEU A 30 16.56 -6.19 -7.93
CA LEU A 30 17.68 -5.78 -8.80
C LEU A 30 17.24 -4.81 -9.91
N ILE A 31 15.96 -4.43 -9.94
CA ILE A 31 15.44 -3.48 -10.90
C ILE A 31 15.80 -2.08 -10.40
N ALA A 32 16.67 -1.38 -11.14
CA ALA A 32 17.25 -0.11 -10.69
C ALA A 32 16.22 1.01 -10.45
N SER A 33 15.05 0.92 -11.06
CA SER A 33 13.96 1.90 -10.92
C SER A 33 12.96 1.58 -9.81
N GLU A 34 13.03 0.38 -9.21
CA GLU A 34 12.16 0.00 -8.10
C GLU A 34 12.72 0.45 -6.75
N ASN A 35 11.83 0.78 -5.81
CA ASN A 35 12.20 1.23 -4.48
C ASN A 35 11.05 0.98 -3.49
N TYR A 36 11.36 1.03 -2.19
CA TYR A 36 10.38 0.90 -1.12
C TYR A 36 10.07 2.26 -0.50
N ALA A 37 8.80 2.67 -0.54
CA ALA A 37 8.35 3.90 0.10
C ALA A 37 8.41 3.79 1.63
N SER A 38 8.67 4.91 2.31
CA SER A 38 8.66 4.95 3.78
C SER A 38 7.24 4.79 4.33
N PRO A 39 7.08 4.27 5.57
CA PRO A 39 5.76 4.17 6.21
C PRO A 39 4.99 5.50 6.23
N ALA A 40 5.67 6.62 6.46
CA ALA A 40 5.07 7.95 6.48
C ALA A 40 4.44 8.36 5.13
N VAL A 41 5.10 8.02 4.01
CA VAL A 41 4.54 8.28 2.66
C VAL A 41 3.28 7.45 2.44
N LEU A 42 3.32 6.18 2.83
CA LEU A 42 2.19 5.29 2.65
C LEU A 42 1.00 5.64 3.58
N GLU A 43 1.26 6.15 4.78
CA GLU A 43 0.24 6.69 5.69
C GLU A 43 -0.46 7.91 5.09
N ALA A 44 0.30 8.84 4.50
CA ALA A 44 -0.26 10.00 3.83
C ALA A 44 -1.13 9.61 2.62
N GLN A 45 -0.73 8.59 1.86
CA GLN A 45 -1.49 8.07 0.72
C GLN A 45 -2.87 7.51 1.12
N GLY A 46 -2.97 6.91 2.31
CA GLY A 46 -4.25 6.38 2.85
C GLY A 46 -5.07 7.40 3.65
N SER A 47 -4.71 8.70 3.60
CA SER A 47 -5.34 9.74 4.43
C SER A 47 -6.63 10.29 3.81
N VAL A 48 -7.30 11.18 4.56
CA VAL A 48 -8.54 11.86 4.12
C VAL A 48 -8.37 12.73 2.86
N PHE A 49 -7.15 12.98 2.40
CA PHE A 49 -6.91 13.73 1.16
C PHE A 49 -7.51 13.05 -0.06
N THR A 50 -7.69 11.73 -0.06
CA THR A 50 -8.34 11.01 -1.17
C THR A 50 -9.83 11.35 -1.31
N ASN A 51 -10.46 11.89 -0.28
CA ASN A 51 -11.87 12.27 -0.32
C ASN A 51 -12.08 13.63 -0.99
N LYS A 52 -11.02 14.43 -1.09
CA LYS A 52 -11.13 15.83 -1.48
C LYS A 52 -10.90 15.98 -2.97
N TYR A 53 -11.88 16.54 -3.65
CA TYR A 53 -11.70 17.15 -4.96
C TYR A 53 -11.28 18.61 -4.78
N ALA A 54 -10.18 19.01 -5.42
CA ALA A 54 -9.60 20.35 -5.34
C ALA A 54 -9.22 20.86 -6.73
N GLU A 55 -10.00 21.81 -7.25
CA GLU A 55 -9.73 22.51 -8.51
C GLU A 55 -9.04 23.85 -8.26
N GLY A 56 -8.20 24.28 -9.19
CA GLY A 56 -7.45 25.54 -9.09
C GLY A 56 -6.15 25.42 -8.30
N TYR A 57 -5.51 26.57 -8.04
CA TYR A 57 -4.30 26.74 -7.24
C TYR A 57 -4.47 27.87 -6.24
#